data_AF-A0A6H2A2M7-F1
#
_entry.id   AF-A0A6H2A2M7-F1
#
_cell.length_a   1.000
_cell.length_b   1.000
_cell.length_c   1.000
_cell.angle_alpha   90.00
_cell.angle_beta   90.00
_cell.angle_gamma   90.00
#
_symmetry.space_group_name_H-M   'P 1'
#
loop_
_entity.id
_entity.type
_entity.pdbx_description
1 polymer ?
#
loop_
_entity_poly.entity_id
_entity_poly.type
_entity_poly.pdbx_seq_one_letter_code
_entity_poly.pdbx_strand_id
1 'polypeptide(L)' 'MSEFKKYRRTNIAEMRPYIFKEDNKYISISGVDCPDYDMGMVARNPKNHKDQWYVARQYFKDNFEEIK' A
#
# COMPACT_ATOMS: atom_id res chain seq x y z
N MET A 1 -1.50 22.38 16.81
CA MET A 1 -1.61 22.62 15.35
C MET A 1 -1.07 21.38 14.67
N SER A 2 -1.81 20.83 13.70
CA SER A 2 -1.38 19.63 12.99
C SER A 2 -0.21 19.99 12.05
N GLU A 3 0.95 19.36 12.23
CA GLU A 3 2.12 19.52 11.34
C GLU A 3 1.86 18.97 9.92
N PHE A 4 0.72 18.32 9.73
CA PHE A 4 0.35 17.66 8.49
C PHE A 4 -0.25 18.63 7.47
N LYS A 5 0.36 18.67 6.28
CA LYS A 5 -0.18 19.35 5.09
C LYS A 5 -0.91 18.34 4.22
N LYS A 6 -2.03 18.75 3.61
CA LYS A 6 -2.80 17.91 2.68
C LYS A 6 -2.22 18.02 1.27
N TYR A 7 -1.99 16.88 0.63
CA TYR A 7 -1.48 16.79 -0.74
C TYR A 7 -2.38 15.87 -1.57
N ARG A 8 -2.50 16.16 -2.87
CA ARG A 8 -3.13 15.25 -3.83
C ARG A 8 -2.06 14.39 -4.51
N ARG A 9 -2.36 13.13 -4.80
CA ARG A 9 -1.44 12.29 -5.57
C ARG A 9 -1.50 12.72 -7.05
N THR A 10 -0.35 12.94 -7.67
CA THR A 10 -0.26 13.32 -9.09
C THR A 10 -0.28 12.12 -10.03
N ASN A 11 0.06 10.94 -9.50
CA ASN A 11 0.25 9.73 -10.27
C ASN A 11 -0.76 8.64 -9.85
N ILE A 12 -0.95 7.69 -10.76
CA ILE A 12 -1.65 6.44 -10.51
C ILE A 12 -0.75 5.57 -9.60
N ALA A 13 -1.33 4.88 -8.62
CA ALA A 13 -0.60 3.85 -7.89
C ALA A 13 -0.84 2.51 -8.53
N GLU A 14 0.26 1.77 -8.65
CA GLU A 14 0.24 0.38 -9.01
C GLU A 14 0.20 -0.43 -7.72
N MET A 15 -0.79 -1.32 -7.61
CA MET A 15 -0.97 -2.18 -6.46
C MET A 15 -1.33 -3.59 -6.90
N ARG A 16 -0.94 -4.59 -6.11
CA ARG A 16 -1.41 -5.97 -6.24
C ARG A 16 -1.95 -6.48 -4.92
N PRO A 17 -2.78 -7.54 -4.90
CA PRO A 17 -3.16 -8.20 -3.66
C PRO A 17 -1.94 -8.73 -2.89
N TYR A 18 -2.01 -8.65 -1.57
CA TYR A 18 -1.07 -9.34 -0.67
C TYR A 18 -1.26 -10.85 -0.77
N ILE A 19 -0.17 -11.60 -0.77
CA ILE A 19 -0.17 -13.07 -0.79
C ILE A 19 0.13 -13.57 0.61
N PHE A 20 -0.75 -14.39 1.16
CA PHE A 20 -0.60 -14.94 2.51
C PHE A 20 0.74 -15.66 2.67
N LYS A 21 1.51 -15.29 3.71
CA LYS A 21 2.86 -15.81 3.99
C LYS A 21 3.89 -15.60 2.87
N GLU A 22 3.74 -14.57 2.04
CA GLU A 22 4.80 -14.19 1.10
C GLU A 22 6.04 -13.66 1.80
N ASP A 23 7.19 -13.70 1.12
CA ASP A 23 8.42 -13.09 1.64
C ASP A 23 8.30 -11.56 1.64
N ASN A 24 8.12 -11.01 2.83
CA ASN A 24 7.96 -9.58 3.06
C ASN A 24 9.29 -8.82 3.11
N LYS A 25 10.43 -9.45 2.81
CA LYS A 25 11.77 -8.82 2.87
C LYS A 25 11.88 -7.50 2.11
N TYR A 26 11.09 -7.32 1.05
CA TYR A 26 11.09 -6.13 0.20
C TYR A 26 9.83 -5.26 0.34
N ILE A 27 8.94 -5.59 1.28
CA ILE A 27 7.68 -4.88 1.50
C ILE A 27 7.78 -4.15 2.83
N SER A 28 7.73 -2.81 2.78
CA SER A 28 7.67 -1.99 3.98
C SER A 28 6.30 -2.17 4.65
N ILE A 29 6.30 -2.73 5.86
CA ILE A 29 5.10 -2.97 6.66
C ILE A 29 5.23 -2.19 7.96
N SER A 30 4.18 -1.46 8.35
CA SER A 30 4.15 -0.78 9.64
C SER A 30 4.05 -1.79 10.77
N GLY A 31 4.66 -1.51 11.92
CA GLY A 31 4.58 -2.41 13.09
C GLY A 31 3.16 -2.59 13.66
N VAL A 32 2.22 -1.72 13.28
CA VAL A 32 0.80 -1.83 13.67
C VAL A 32 -0.03 -2.64 12.68
N ASP A 33 0.49 -2.91 11.48
CA ASP A 33 -0.22 -3.65 10.45
C ASP A 33 0.00 -5.16 10.62
N CYS A 34 -1.02 -5.95 10.29
CA CYS A 34 -0.93 -7.41 10.30
C CYS A 34 -1.37 -7.99 8.95
N PRO A 35 -0.47 -8.05 7.94
CA PRO A 35 -0.81 -8.40 6.56
C PRO A 35 -1.50 -9.75 6.39
N ASP A 36 -1.09 -10.74 7.17
CA ASP A 36 -1.63 -12.11 7.11
C ASP A 36 -3.12 -12.19 7.51
N TYR A 37 -3.61 -11.25 8.33
CA TYR A 37 -5.03 -11.19 8.72
C TYR A 37 -5.80 -10.15 7.90
N ASP A 38 -5.21 -8.98 7.68
CA ASP A 38 -5.87 -7.88 6.96
C ASP A 38 -5.97 -8.17 5.46
N MET A 39 -4.96 -8.84 4.89
CA MET A 39 -4.97 -9.31 3.50
C MET A 39 -5.32 -8.19 2.50
N GLY A 40 -4.68 -7.03 2.69
CA GLY A 40 -4.76 -5.83 1.86
C GLY A 40 -3.95 -5.91 0.56
N MET A 41 -3.28 -4.82 0.24
CA MET A 41 -2.58 -4.64 -1.03
C MET A 41 -1.09 -4.33 -0.81
N VAL A 42 -0.28 -4.62 -1.82
CA VAL A 42 1.12 -4.22 -1.92
C VAL A 42 1.22 -3.16 -3.02
N ALA A 43 1.54 -1.94 -2.62
CA ALA A 43 1.80 -0.84 -3.53
C ALA A 43 3.29 -0.76 -3.87
N ARG A 44 3.63 -0.21 -5.03
CA ARG A 44 5.02 0.00 -5.45
C ARG A 44 5.28 1.38 -6.00
N ASN A 45 6.54 1.80 -5.94
CA ASN A 45 7.00 3.01 -6.62
C ASN A 45 7.16 2.74 -8.12
N PRO A 46 6.45 3.46 -9.02
CA PRO A 46 6.51 3.21 -10.46
C PRO A 46 7.88 3.52 -11.08
N LYS A 47 8.75 4.27 -10.39
CA LYS A 47 10.14 4.53 -10.83
C LYS A 47 11.14 3.53 -10.26
N ASN A 48 10.76 2.80 -9.21
CA ASN A 48 11.60 1.80 -8.56
C ASN A 48 10.74 0.66 -8.02
N HIS A 49 10.49 -0.36 -8.84
CA HIS A 49 9.61 -1.48 -8.45
C HIS A 49 10.12 -2.32 -7.27
N LYS A 50 11.37 -2.10 -6.81
CA LYS A 50 11.89 -2.74 -5.59
C LYS A 50 11.41 -2.06 -4.31
N ASP A 51 10.95 -0.82 -4.42
CA ASP A 51 10.38 -0.04 -3.33
C ASP A 51 8.87 -0.34 -3.26
N GLN A 52 8.50 -1.19 -2.30
CA GLN A 52 7.14 -1.67 -2.09
C GLN A 52 6.71 -1.40 -0.65
N TRP A 53 5.42 -1.15 -0.45
CA TRP A 53 4.83 -0.96 0.87
C TRP A 53 3.44 -1.58 0.96
N TYR A 54 3.11 -2.02 2.16
CA TYR A 54 1.79 -2.56 2.46
C TYR A 54 0.75 -1.45 2.56
N VAL A 55 -0.44 -1.73 2.07
CA VAL A 55 -1.61 -0.87 2.17
C VAL A 55 -2.73 -1.70 2.76
N ALA A 56 -3.22 -1.28 3.93
CA ALA A 56 -4.28 -1.98 4.63
C ALA A 56 -5.53 -2.13 3.75
N ARG A 57 -6.22 -3.27 3.88
CA ARG A 57 -7.36 -3.61 3.01
C ARG A 57 -8.46 -2.57 3.08
N GLN A 58 -8.81 -2.12 4.28
CA GLN A 58 -9.88 -1.13 4.45
C GLN A 58 -9.48 0.22 3.85
N TYR A 59 -8.26 0.67 4.13
CA TYR A 59 -7.72 1.89 3.53
C TYR A 59 -7.74 1.80 2.01
N PHE A 60 -7.42 0.64 1.43
CA PHE A 60 -7.47 0.46 -0.02
C PHE A 60 -8.87 0.67 -0.57
N LYS A 61 -9.87 0.00 0.01
CA LYS A 61 -11.28 0.08 -0.41
C LYS A 61 -11.85 1.49 -0.31
N ASP A 62 -11.43 2.25 0.70
CA ASP A 62 -11.96 3.59 0.96
C ASP A 62 -11.33 4.66 0.04
N ASN A 63 -10.17 4.40 -0.56
CA ASN A 63 -9.37 5.42 -1.24
C ASN A 63 -8.98 5.10 -2.69
N PHE A 64 -9.23 3.90 -3.19
CA PHE A 64 -8.83 3.50 -4.54
C PHE A 64 -9.94 2.79 -5.31
N GLU A 65 -9.92 3.00 -6.63
CA GLU A 65 -10.72 2.31 -7.62
C GLU A 65 -9.83 1.88 -8.78
N GLU A 66 -10.21 0.80 -9.46
CA GLU A 66 -9.51 0.32 -10.65
C GLU A 66 -9.74 1.31 -11.81
N ILE A 67 -8.67 1.56 -12.57
CA ILE A 67 -8.77 2.40 -13.77
C ILE A 67 -9.41 1.56 -14.87
N LYS A 68 -10.53 2.04 -15.39
CA LYS A 68 -11.21 1.46 -16.55
C LYS A 68 -10.53 1.84 -17.86
#